data_AF-A0A450THM6-F1
#
_entry.id   AF-A0A450THM6-F1
#
_cell.length_a   1.000
_cell.length_b   1.000
_cell.length_c   1.000
_cell.angle_alpha   90.00
_cell.angle_beta   90.00
_cell.angle_gamma   90.00
#
_symmetry.space_group_name_H-M   'P 1'
#
loop_
_entity.id
_entity.type
_entity.pdbx_description
1 polymer ?
#
loop_
_entity_poly.entity_id
_entity_poly.type
_entity_poly.pdbx_seq_one_letter_code
_entity_poly.pdbx_strand_id
1 'polypeptide(L)' 'MYYRRIFHFGATYFFTVNLADRSSSLLVDRIDSLRSVVGEVYRAHPFEIIAWVVLPEHLHAIWRMPDGDTDYPMR' A
#
# COMPACT_ATOMS: atom_id res chain seq x y z
N MET A 1 -0.55 -10.19 19.74
CA MET A 1 0.29 -10.50 18.57
C MET A 1 1.57 -9.68 18.65
N TYR A 2 2.74 -10.29 18.49
CA TYR A 2 4.01 -9.58 18.42
C TYR A 2 4.48 -9.57 16.97
N TYR A 3 4.12 -8.52 16.24
CA TYR A 3 4.59 -8.29 14.88
C TYR A 3 5.89 -7.48 14.92
N ARG A 4 6.87 -7.84 14.08
CA ARG A 4 8.10 -7.07 13.87
C ARG A 4 8.22 -6.69 12.40
N ARG A 5 8.36 -5.39 12.15
CA ARG A 5 8.68 -4.86 10.81
C ARG A 5 10.08 -5.30 10.40
N ILE A 6 10.21 -5.80 9.17
CA ILE A 6 11.50 -6.20 8.59
C ILE A 6 11.94 -5.10 7.64
N PHE A 7 13.08 -4.47 7.93
CA PHE A 7 13.65 -3.40 7.12
C PHE A 7 14.81 -3.97 6.29
N HIS A 8 14.69 -3.96 4.97
CA HIS A 8 15.73 -4.43 4.06
C HIS A 8 15.75 -3.61 2.78
N PHE A 9 16.94 -3.26 2.31
CA PHE A 9 17.12 -2.42 1.12
C PHE A 9 16.59 -3.12 -0.13
N GLY A 10 15.85 -2.38 -0.97
CA GLY A 10 15.34 -2.91 -2.23
C GLY A 10 14.33 -4.05 -2.09
N ALA A 11 13.81 -4.27 -0.88
CA ALA A 11 12.96 -5.43 -0.58
C ALA A 11 11.56 -5.29 -1.18
N THR A 12 10.93 -6.45 -1.39
CA THR A 12 9.56 -6.57 -1.86
C THR A 12 8.65 -6.97 -0.71
N TYR A 13 7.56 -6.23 -0.52
CA TYR A 13 6.61 -6.42 0.56
C TYR A 13 5.20 -6.65 0.02
N PHE A 14 4.45 -7.52 0.70
CA PHE A 14 3.02 -7.72 0.49
C PHE A 14 2.24 -7.06 1.62
N PHE A 15 1.22 -6.29 1.27
CA PHE A 15 0.34 -5.59 2.19
C PHE A 15 -1.09 -6.05 2.05
N THR A 16 -1.78 -6.12 3.19
CA THR A 16 -3.24 -6.20 3.26
C THR A 16 -3.72 -5.02 4.09
N VAL A 17 -4.56 -4.18 3.51
CA VAL A 17 -5.20 -3.06 4.21
C VAL A 17 -6.70 -3.27 4.17
N ASN A 18 -7.31 -3.18 5.35
CA ASN A 18 -8.71 -3.48 5.57
C ASN A 18 -9.43 -2.22 6.05
N LEU A 19 -10.61 -1.91 5.52
CA LEU A 19 -11.52 -0.96 6.14
C LEU A 19 -11.97 -1.49 7.50
N ALA A 20 -12.20 -0.56 8.42
CA ALA A 20 -12.77 -0.88 9.73
C ALA A 20 -14.19 -1.46 9.61
N ASP A 21 -15.01 -0.90 8.71
CA ASP A 21 -16.31 -1.45 8.35
C ASP A 21 -16.18 -2.44 7.19
N ARG A 22 -16.40 -3.73 7.49
CA ARG A 22 -16.31 -4.85 6.54
C ARG A 22 -17.51 -4.98 5.60
N SER A 23 -18.57 -4.21 5.82
CA SER A 23 -19.74 -4.18 4.94
C SER A 23 -19.69 -3.06 3.90
N SER A 24 -18.73 -2.15 4.04
CA SER A 24 -18.57 -0.98 3.17
C SER A 24 -18.06 -1.33 1.78
N SER A 25 -18.40 -0.51 0.79
CA SER A 25 -17.82 -0.51 -0.56
C SER A 25 -16.92 0.69 -0.85
N LEU A 26 -16.56 1.46 0.19
CA LEU A 26 -15.94 2.77 0.08
C LEU A 26 -14.68 2.81 -0.79
N LEU A 27 -13.84 1.77 -0.78
CA LEU A 27 -12.60 1.76 -1.56
C LEU A 27 -12.86 1.75 -3.07
N VAL A 28 -13.92 1.08 -3.51
CA VAL A 28 -14.32 1.03 -4.92
C VAL A 28 -15.20 2.24 -5.27
N ASP A 29 -16.11 2.63 -4.38
CA ASP A 29 -16.99 3.79 -4.59
C ASP A 29 -16.20 5.11 -4.71
N ARG A 30 -15.02 5.19 -4.08
CA ARG A 30 -14.12 6.35 -4.10
C ARG A 30 -12.76 6.01 -4.66
N ILE A 31 -12.73 5.14 -5.68
CA ILE A 31 -11.48 4.72 -6.32
C ILE A 31 -10.66 5.89 -6.86
N ASP A 32 -11.29 6.95 -7.35
CA ASP A 32 -10.58 8.13 -7.86
C ASP A 32 -9.84 8.88 -6.73
N SER A 33 -10.48 9.04 -5.57
CA SER A 33 -9.84 9.60 -4.38
C SER A 33 -8.65 8.74 -3.93
N LEU A 34 -8.83 7.41 -3.89
CA LEU A 34 -7.74 6.49 -3.54
C LEU A 34 -6.57 6.61 -4.52
N ARG A 35 -6.83 6.61 -5.83
CA ARG A 35 -5.80 6.76 -6.87
C ARG A 35 -5.08 8.11 -6.80
N SER A 36 -5.81 9.19 -6.50
CA SER A 36 -5.21 10.52 -6.34
C SER A 36 -4.20 10.54 -5.20
N VAL A 37 -4.61 10.07 -4.02
CA VAL A 37 -3.75 10.07 -2.82
C VAL A 37 -2.56 9.12 -3.00
N VAL A 38 -2.77 7.93 -3.56
CA VAL A 38 -1.67 7.00 -3.88
C VAL A 38 -0.67 7.66 -4.85
N GLY A 39 -1.16 8.40 -5.85
CA GLY A 39 -0.32 9.15 -6.78
C GLY A 39 0.46 10.28 -6.11
N GLU A 40 -0.13 10.98 -5.14
CA GLU A 40 0.55 12.01 -4.34
C GLU A 40 1.67 11.40 -3.49
N VAL A 41 1.39 10.31 -2.77
CA VAL A 41 2.38 9.59 -1.97
C VAL A 41 3.50 9.04 -2.84
N TYR A 42 3.18 8.43 -3.98
CA TYR A 42 4.17 7.92 -4.93
C TYR A 42 5.13 9.01 -5.40
N ARG A 43 4.63 10.23 -5.67
CA ARG A 43 5.48 11.36 -6.09
C ARG A 43 6.40 11.85 -4.97
N ALA A 44 5.93 11.82 -3.72
CA ALA A 44 6.73 12.24 -2.56
C ALA A 44 7.73 11.17 -2.11
N HIS A 45 7.34 9.90 -2.21
CA HIS A 45 8.09 8.74 -1.74
C HIS A 45 8.05 7.63 -2.80
N PRO A 46 8.91 7.67 -3.83
CA PRO A 46 8.88 6.68 -4.90
C PRO A 46 9.09 5.24 -4.40
N PHE A 47 8.40 4.31 -5.05
CA PHE A 47 8.54 2.85 -4.93
C PHE A 47 8.05 2.19 -6.23
N GLU A 48 8.27 0.90 -6.42
CA GLU A 48 7.71 0.16 -7.56
C GLU A 48 6.41 -0.54 -7.13
N ILE A 49 5.31 -0.32 -7.86
CA ILE A 49 4.07 -1.07 -7.68
C ILE A 49 4.14 -2.31 -8.57
N ILE A 50 4.42 -3.47 -7.98
CA ILE A 50 4.44 -4.76 -8.71
C ILE A 50 3.02 -5.24 -8.96
N ALA A 51 2.16 -5.15 -7.94
CA ALA A 51 0.75 -5.52 -8.05
C ALA A 51 -0.10 -4.71 -7.08
N TRP A 52 -1.36 -4.47 -7.45
CA TRP A 52 -2.35 -3.85 -6.58
C TRP A 52 -3.74 -4.32 -6.99
N VAL A 53 -4.53 -4.81 -6.04
CA VAL A 53 -5.96 -5.10 -6.24
C VAL A 53 -6.77 -4.37 -5.17
N VAL A 54 -7.87 -3.75 -5.59
CA VAL A 54 -8.80 -3.04 -4.71
C VAL A 54 -10.13 -3.78 -4.73
N LEU A 55 -10.56 -4.24 -3.57
CA LEU A 55 -11.87 -4.82 -3.31
C LEU A 55 -12.72 -3.77 -2.55
N PRO A 56 -14.05 -3.97 -2.43
CA PRO A 56 -14.94 -2.99 -1.80
C PRO A 56 -14.47 -2.48 -0.41
N GLU A 57 -13.95 -3.39 0.40
CA GLU A 57 -13.56 -3.10 1.79
C GLU A 57 -12.09 -3.38 2.14
N HIS A 58 -11.31 -4.00 1.24
CA HIS A 58 -9.88 -4.19 1.47
C HIS A 58 -9.08 -4.09 0.18
N LEU A 59 -7.76 -3.98 0.32
CA LEU A 59 -6.84 -4.03 -0.80
C LEU A 59 -5.65 -4.91 -0.47
N HIS A 60 -5.06 -5.46 -1.52
CA HIS A 60 -3.75 -6.08 -1.46
C HIS A 60 -2.80 -5.36 -2.39
N ALA A 61 -1.57 -5.17 -1.95
CA ALA A 61 -0.53 -4.55 -2.75
C ALA A 61 0.81 -5.25 -2.57
N ILE A 62 1.59 -5.28 -3.65
CA ILE A 62 2.97 -5.72 -3.65
C ILE A 62 3.81 -4.54 -4.10
N TRP A 63 4.68 -4.06 -3.21
CA TRP A 63 5.61 -2.97 -3.52
C TRP A 63 7.04 -3.45 -3.44
N ARG A 64 7.89 -2.94 -4.31
CA ARG A 64 9.34 -3.05 -4.18
C ARG A 64 9.95 -1.70 -3.87
N MET A 65 10.80 -1.68 -2.85
CA MET A 65 11.50 -0.47 -2.43
C MET A 65 12.62 -0.12 -3.42
N PRO A 66 12.97 1.17 -3.58
CA PRO A 66 14.19 1.56 -4.26
C PRO A 66 15.43 0.94 -3.60
N ASP A 67 16.49 0.76 -4.38
CA ASP A 67 17.78 0.34 -3.85
C ASP A 67 18.29 1.39 -2.85
N GLY A 68 18.62 0.95 -1.63
CA GLY A 68 19.02 1.86 -0.56
C GLY A 68 17.87 2.45 0.26
N ASP A 69 16.62 2.08 0.00
CA ASP A 69 15.47 2.43 0.84
C ASP A 69 14.91 1.22 1.60
N THR A 70 14.57 1.41 2.87
CA THR A 70 13.90 0.40 3.72
C THR A 70 12.58 0.87 4.30
N ASP A 71 12.23 2.14 4.13
CA ASP A 71 11.16 2.82 4.85
C ASP A 71 9.81 2.65 4.15
N TYR A 72 9.45 1.40 3.89
CA TYR A 72 8.12 1.04 3.40
C TYR A 72 6.97 1.57 4.28
N PRO A 73 7.10 1.72 5.61
CA PRO A 73 5.98 2.17 6.42
C PRO A 73 5.66 3.67 6.35
N MET A 74 6.54 4.47 5.74
CA MET A 74 6.28 5.88 5.44
C MET A 74 5.36 6.06 4.23
N ARG A 75 5.28 5.04 3.37
CA ARG A 75 4.41 5.04 2.18
C ARG A 75 2.96 4.71 2.55
#